data_AF-A0A1H0X2C0-F1
#
_entry.id   AF-A0A1H0X2C0-F1
#
_cell.length_a   1.000
_cell.length_b   1.000
_cell.length_c   1.000
_cell.angle_alpha   90.00
_cell.angle_beta   90.00
_cell.angle_gamma   90.00
#
_symmetry.space_group_name_H-M   'P 1'
#
loop_
_entity.id
_entity.type
_entity.pdbx_description
1 polymer ?
#
loop_
_entity_poly.entity_id
_entity_poly.type
_entity_poly.pdbx_seq_one_letter_code
_entity_poly.pdbx_strand_id
1 'polypeptide(L)'
;MHTNVPVVLDGYKLQVTEDPVLKMRQDENGNDVAVTDREGVQQYVVMVFGKPRGQDGRPNGRGVEVKVTLETEPGEDITSGATVELINPRLSYWTNDNGKHRCGIAYRATGVKLAG
;
A
#
# COMPACT_ATOMS: atom_id res chain seq x y z
N MET A 1 10.83 -16.74 3.38
CA MET A 1 10.71 -16.16 2.02
C MET A 1 9.35 -15.49 1.96
N HIS A 2 9.26 -14.19 1.65
CA HIS A 2 7.95 -13.55 1.51
C HIS A 2 7.38 -13.92 0.15
N THR A 3 6.28 -14.67 0.15
CA THR A 3 5.56 -14.99 -1.08
C THR A 3 4.83 -13.73 -1.53
N ASN A 4 5.24 -13.21 -2.69
CA ASN A 4 4.61 -12.06 -3.33
C ASN A 4 3.74 -12.55 -4.49
N VAL A 5 2.52 -12.04 -4.58
CA VAL A 5 1.58 -12.29 -5.68
C VAL A 5 1.30 -10.96 -6.37
N PRO A 6 1.61 -10.79 -7.67
CA PRO A 6 1.31 -9.56 -8.40
C PRO A 6 -0.19 -9.23 -8.38
N VAL A 7 -0.52 -7.94 -8.35
CA VAL A 7 -1.91 -7.46 -8.44
C VAL A 7 -2.09 -6.71 -9.76
N VAL A 8 -3.14 -7.05 -10.50
CA VAL A 8 -3.56 -6.31 -11.71
C VAL A 8 -4.61 -5.29 -11.30
N LEU A 9 -4.35 -4.02 -11.58
CA LEU A 9 -5.24 -2.89 -11.25
C LEU A 9 -5.79 -2.19 -12.50
N ASP A 10 -5.58 -2.79 -13.68
CA ASP A 10 -6.15 -2.30 -14.93
C ASP A 10 -7.68 -2.22 -14.83
N GLY A 11 -8.23 -1.12 -15.33
CA GLY A 11 -9.66 -0.85 -15.20
C GLY A 11 -10.09 -0.32 -13.84
N TYR A 12 -9.17 0.06 -12.95
CA TYR A 12 -9.48 0.79 -11.71
C TYR A 12 -8.93 2.22 -11.76
N LYS A 13 -9.64 3.15 -11.14
CA LYS A 13 -9.10 4.46 -10.76
C LYS A 13 -8.73 4.39 -9.28
N LEU A 14 -7.49 4.72 -8.95
CA LEU A 14 -7.03 4.81 -7.56
C LEU A 14 -6.94 6.27 -7.15
N GLN A 15 -7.51 6.60 -6.01
CA GLN A 15 -7.39 7.92 -5.39
C GLN A 15 -6.80 7.79 -4.01
N VAL A 16 -5.84 8.63 -3.66
CA VAL A 16 -5.30 8.73 -2.30
C VAL A 16 -6.38 9.29 -1.38
N THR A 17 -6.66 8.62 -0.26
CA THR A 17 -7.67 9.09 0.72
C THR A 17 -7.04 9.85 1.88
N GLU A 18 -5.79 9.55 2.22
CA GLU A 18 -5.00 10.21 3.26
C GLU A 18 -3.56 10.43 2.78
N ASP A 19 -2.95 11.52 3.23
CA ASP A 19 -1.55 11.83 2.91
C ASP A 19 -0.64 10.65 3.29
N PRO A 20 0.29 10.24 2.41
CA PRO A 20 1.24 9.19 2.74
C PRO A 20 2.09 9.56 3.95
N VAL A 21 2.37 8.58 4.81
CA VAL A 21 3.18 8.79 6.01
C VAL A 21 4.25 7.72 6.15
N LEU A 22 5.32 8.07 6.88
CA LEU A 22 6.32 7.10 7.31
C LEU A 22 5.64 6.01 8.14
N LYS A 23 5.92 4.75 7.82
CA LYS A 23 5.32 3.62 8.52
C LYS A 23 5.99 3.46 9.87
N MET A 24 5.23 3.60 10.94
CA MET A 24 5.72 3.41 12.31
C MET A 24 5.28 2.06 12.89
N ARG A 25 6.06 1.53 13.83
CA ARG A 25 5.71 0.40 14.71
C ARG A 25 6.21 0.68 16.12
N GLN A 26 5.61 0.03 17.11
CA GLN A 26 6.19 -0.01 18.45
C GLN A 26 7.32 -1.04 18.55
N ASP A 27 8.41 -0.68 19.22
CA ASP A 27 9.46 -1.61 19.64
C ASP A 27 9.09 -2.34 20.94
N GLU A 28 9.99 -3.18 21.45
CA GLU A 28 9.77 -3.95 22.69
C GLU A 28 9.66 -3.07 23.94
N ASN A 29 10.18 -1.84 23.87
CA ASN A 29 10.13 -0.85 24.94
C ASN A 29 8.90 0.08 24.83
N GLY A 30 8.06 -0.11 23.80
CA GLY A 30 6.88 0.71 23.53
C GLY A 30 7.16 2.03 22.81
N ASN A 31 8.38 2.25 22.29
CA ASN A 31 8.71 3.45 21.51
C ASN A 31 8.24 3.31 20.06
N ASP A 32 7.73 4.39 19.48
CA ASP A 32 7.42 4.44 18.04
C ASP A 32 8.70 4.58 17.22
N VAL A 33 8.99 3.57 16.40
CA VAL A 33 10.15 3.52 15.52
C VAL A 33 9.72 3.33 14.06
N ALA A 34 10.51 3.89 13.15
CA ALA A 34 10.29 3.70 11.72
C ALA A 34 10.42 2.23 11.34
N VAL A 35 9.49 1.74 10.52
CA VAL A 35 9.58 0.40 9.93
C VAL A 35 10.58 0.47 8.78
N THR A 36 11.60 -0.37 8.86
CA THR A 36 12.57 -0.58 7.79
C THR A 36 12.47 -1.99 7.22
N ASP A 37 12.97 -2.19 6.01
CA ASP A 37 13.23 -3.52 5.48
C ASP A 37 14.57 -4.10 6.01
N ARG A 38 15.01 -5.21 5.42
CA ARG A 38 16.24 -5.91 5.85
C ARG A 38 17.52 -5.12 5.53
N GLU A 39 17.46 -4.21 4.57
CA GLU A 39 18.57 -3.36 4.16
C GLU A 39 18.57 -2.01 4.91
N GLY A 40 17.58 -1.80 5.79
CA GLY A 40 17.42 -0.57 6.55
C GLY A 40 16.63 0.51 5.83
N VAL A 41 16.02 0.20 4.68
CA VAL A 41 15.24 1.18 3.91
C VAL A 41 13.89 1.42 4.57
N GLN A 42 13.61 2.69 4.88
CA GLN A 42 12.35 3.11 5.46
C GLN A 42 11.16 2.77 4.57
N GLN A 43 10.05 2.38 5.20
CA GLN A 43 8.83 2.01 4.52
C GLN A 43 7.77 3.07 4.79
N TYR A 44 6.91 3.30 3.81
CA TYR A 44 5.83 4.28 3.89
C TYR A 44 4.48 3.58 3.79
N VAL A 45 3.41 4.26 4.19
CA VAL A 45 2.04 3.78 3.98
C VAL A 45 1.22 4.84 3.27
N VAL A 46 0.42 4.40 2.31
CA VAL A 46 -0.59 5.22 1.63
C VAL A 46 -1.94 4.52 1.68
N MET A 47 -3.00 5.29 1.92
CA MET A 47 -4.38 4.82 1.82
C MET A 47 -4.91 5.16 0.42
N VAL A 48 -5.37 4.14 -0.31
CA VAL A 48 -5.94 4.33 -1.65
C VAL A 48 -7.34 3.75 -1.74
N PHE A 49 -8.24 4.49 -2.36
CA PHE A 49 -9.56 4.02 -2.76
C PHE A 49 -9.54 3.61 -4.23
N GLY A 50 -9.69 2.32 -4.48
CA GLY A 50 -9.81 1.75 -5.82
C GLY A 50 -11.27 1.68 -6.27
N LYS A 51 -11.64 2.47 -7.27
CA LYS A 51 -12.97 2.44 -7.89
C LYS A 51 -12.88 1.74 -9.25
N PRO A 52 -13.67 0.69 -9.53
CA PRO A 52 -13.76 0.13 -10.88
C PRO A 52 -14.20 1.22 -11.87
N ARG A 53 -13.48 1.33 -12.98
CA ARG A 53 -13.91 2.10 -14.15
C ARG A 53 -15.11 1.38 -14.77
N GLY A 54 -16.03 2.15 -15.33
CA GLY A 54 -17.17 1.60 -16.03
C GLY A 54 -16.70 0.81 -17.24
N GLN A 55 -17.34 -0.33 -17.50
CA GLN A 55 -17.34 -0.96 -18.81
C GLN A 55 -18.65 -0.58 -19.50
N ASP A 56 -18.58 -0.38 -20.82
CA ASP A 56 -19.67 0.09 -21.67
C ASP A 56 -21.04 -0.45 -21.24
N GLY A 57 -21.89 0.47 -20.75
CA GLY A 57 -23.28 0.18 -20.38
C GLY A 57 -23.52 -0.43 -19.00
N ARG A 58 -22.49 -0.66 -18.16
CA ARG A 58 -22.67 -1.21 -16.80
C ARG A 58 -22.30 -0.20 -15.70
N PRO A 59 -23.08 -0.11 -14.60
CA PRO A 59 -22.73 0.73 -13.45
C PRO A 59 -21.37 0.36 -12.86
N ASN A 60 -20.61 1.37 -12.41
CA ASN A 60 -19.34 1.15 -11.72
C ASN A 60 -19.58 0.30 -10.46
N GLY A 61 -18.83 -0.80 -10.31
CA GLY A 61 -18.85 -1.63 -9.11
C GLY A 61 -18.52 -0.85 -7.83
N ARG A 62 -18.72 -1.47 -6.67
CA ARG A 62 -18.34 -0.87 -5.39
C ARG A 62 -16.81 -0.70 -5.34
N GLY A 63 -16.36 0.46 -4.87
CA GLY A 63 -14.93 0.68 -4.63
C GLY A 63 -14.49 0.08 -3.30
N VAL A 64 -13.19 -0.04 -3.13
CA VAL A 64 -12.56 -0.59 -1.92
C VAL A 64 -11.42 0.31 -1.47
N GLU A 65 -11.33 0.55 -0.18
CA GLU A 65 -10.18 1.23 0.43
C GLU A 65 -9.13 0.20 0.85
N VAL A 66 -7.88 0.49 0.54
CA VAL A 66 -6.75 -0.41 0.76
C VAL A 66 -5.58 0.38 1.33
N LYS A 67 -4.99 -0.14 2.41
CA LYS A 67 -3.71 0.32 2.93
C LYS A 67 -2.56 -0.36 2.18
N VAL A 68 -1.68 0.43 1.57
CA VAL A 68 -0.53 -0.07 0.80
C VAL A 68 0.75 0.32 1.50
N THR A 69 1.66 -0.64 1.70
CA THR A 69 3.05 -0.34 2.13
C THR A 69 3.91 -0.05 0.90
N LEU A 70 4.63 1.06 0.92
CA LEU A 70 5.53 1.49 -0.14
C LEU A 70 6.99 1.30 0.29
N GLU A 71 7.83 0.88 -0.65
CA GLU A 71 9.27 0.67 -0.44
C GLU A 71 10.10 1.93 -0.71
N THR A 72 9.53 2.88 -1.42
CA THR A 72 10.14 4.18 -1.71
C THR A 72 9.31 5.32 -1.13
N GLU A 73 9.97 6.41 -0.81
CA GLU A 73 9.31 7.65 -0.42
C GLU A 73 8.35 8.13 -1.54
N PRO A 74 7.10 8.45 -1.21
CA PRO A 74 6.17 9.08 -2.14
C PRO A 74 6.65 10.48 -2.54
N GLY A 75 6.34 10.91 -3.78
CA GLY A 75 6.58 12.29 -4.19
C GLY A 75 5.75 13.28 -3.35
N GLU A 76 6.24 14.50 -3.19
CA GLU A 76 5.57 15.58 -2.45
C GLU A 76 4.20 15.96 -3.04
N ASP A 77 3.99 15.64 -4.32
CA ASP A 77 2.74 15.83 -5.07
C ASP A 77 1.69 14.74 -4.80
N ILE A 78 2.05 13.66 -4.12
CA ILE A 78 1.14 12.57 -3.76
C ILE A 78 0.45 12.89 -2.43
N THR A 79 -0.62 13.68 -2.50
CA THR A 79 -1.43 14.08 -1.34
C THR A 79 -2.86 13.53 -1.42
N SER A 80 -3.65 13.68 -0.35
CA SER A 80 -5.06 13.31 -0.33
C SER A 80 -5.83 13.92 -1.50
N GLY A 81 -6.60 13.07 -2.19
CA GLY A 81 -7.32 13.42 -3.41
C GLY A 81 -6.56 13.17 -4.71
N ALA A 82 -5.23 12.98 -4.67
CA ALA A 82 -4.44 12.67 -5.86
C ALA A 82 -4.90 11.37 -6.52
N THR A 83 -4.99 11.37 -7.85
CA THR A 83 -5.22 10.14 -8.62
C THR A 83 -3.88 9.52 -8.97
N VAL A 84 -3.70 8.24 -8.65
CA VAL A 84 -2.38 7.59 -8.67
C VAL A 84 -2.37 6.23 -9.35
N GLU A 85 -1.17 5.77 -9.68
CA GLU A 85 -0.86 4.40 -10.07
C GLU A 85 0.17 3.81 -9.11
N LEU A 86 -0.01 2.55 -8.74
CA LEU A 86 0.96 1.80 -7.93
C LEU A 86 2.00 1.15 -8.84
N ILE A 87 3.27 1.24 -8.46
CA ILE A 87 4.39 0.63 -9.18
C ILE A 87 4.66 -0.75 -8.58
N ASN A 88 4.60 -1.81 -9.40
CA ASN A 88 4.76 -3.21 -8.97
C ASN A 88 3.87 -3.61 -7.76
N PRO A 89 2.54 -3.40 -7.84
CA PRO A 89 1.63 -3.75 -6.77
C PRO A 89 1.57 -5.26 -6.56
N ARG A 90 1.56 -5.68 -5.31
CA ARG A 90 1.59 -7.10 -4.92
C ARG A 90 0.93 -7.33 -3.56
N LEU A 91 0.39 -8.53 -3.39
CA LEU A 91 0.06 -9.09 -2.09
C LEU A 91 1.28 -9.80 -1.53
N SER A 92 1.66 -9.48 -0.30
CA SER A 92 2.77 -10.12 0.42
C SER A 92 2.23 -10.90 1.60
N TYR A 93 2.51 -12.19 1.64
CA TYR A 93 2.31 -12.99 2.85
C TYR A 93 3.38 -12.66 3.89
N TRP A 94 2.96 -12.52 5.14
CA TRP A 94 3.87 -12.32 6.26
C TRP A 94 3.47 -13.19 7.45
N THR A 95 4.49 -13.58 8.21
CA THR A 95 4.36 -14.22 9.51
C THR A 95 5.13 -13.38 10.53
N ASN A 96 4.63 -13.32 11.75
CA ASN A 96 5.32 -12.73 12.88
C ASN A 96 5.32 -13.76 14.01
N ASP A 97 6.53 -14.05 14.51
CA ASP A 97 6.76 -15.07 15.52
C ASP A 97 7.02 -14.51 16.93
N ASN A 98 6.48 -13.32 17.23
CA ASN A 98 6.55 -12.68 18.55
C ASN A 98 5.67 -13.40 19.61
N GLY A 99 5.81 -14.72 19.74
CA GLY A 99 5.13 -15.55 20.74
C GLY A 99 3.63 -15.76 20.53
N LYS A 100 3.05 -15.23 19.43
CA LYS A 100 1.62 -15.31 19.10
C LYS A 100 1.33 -15.88 17.71
N HIS A 101 2.33 -16.44 17.02
CA HIS A 101 2.25 -16.99 15.64
C HIS A 101 1.20 -16.28 14.78
N ARG A 102 1.44 -15.01 14.45
CA ARG A 102 0.53 -14.23 13.61
C ARG A 102 0.91 -14.40 12.15
N CYS A 103 -0.07 -14.44 11.27
CA CYS A 103 0.16 -14.32 9.85
C CYS A 103 -0.88 -13.41 9.20
N GLY A 104 -0.57 -12.93 8.00
CA GLY A 104 -1.48 -12.08 7.26
C GLY A 104 -1.02 -11.82 5.84
N ILE A 105 -1.85 -11.06 5.13
CA ILE A 105 -1.57 -10.56 3.78
C ILE A 105 -1.49 -9.04 3.88
N ALA A 106 -0.45 -8.46 3.29
CA ALA A 106 -0.30 -7.02 3.16
C ALA A 106 -0.29 -6.62 1.69
N TYR A 107 -0.97 -5.53 1.35
CA TYR A 107 -0.78 -4.86 0.08
C TYR A 107 0.54 -4.09 0.10
N ARG A 108 1.36 -4.29 -0.93
CA ARG A 108 2.63 -3.60 -1.11
C ARG A 108 2.77 -3.09 -2.54
N ALA A 109 3.53 -2.03 -2.71
CA ALA A 109 4.02 -1.57 -3.99
C ALA A 109 5.48 -1.12 -3.83
N THR A 110 6.24 -1.07 -4.91
CA THR A 110 7.58 -0.47 -4.88
C THR A 110 7.45 1.01 -4.62
N GLY A 111 6.56 1.69 -5.35
CA GLY A 111 6.27 3.10 -5.17
C GLY A 111 4.89 3.48 -5.69
N VAL A 112 4.64 4.78 -5.74
CA VAL A 112 3.41 5.38 -6.23
C VAL A 112 3.77 6.59 -7.09
N LYS A 113 2.98 6.86 -8.13
CA LYS A 113 3.12 8.03 -8.99
C LYS A 113 1.75 8.60 -9.32
N LEU A 114 1.69 9.87 -9.74
CA LEU A 114 0.47 10.42 -10.32
C LEU A 114 0.04 9.59 -11.54
N ALA A 115 -1.28 9.40 -11.66
CA ALA A 115 -1.85 8.78 -12.84
C ALA A 115 -1.75 9.74 -14.04
N GLY A 116 -1.42 9.17 -15.21
CA GLY A 116 -1.46 9.87 -16.50
C GLY A 116 -2.83 9.85 -17.15
#